data_AF-A0A1K0JJU9-F1
#
_entry.id   AF-A0A1K0JJU9-F1
#
_cell.length_a   1.000
_cell.length_b   1.000
_cell.length_c   1.000
_cell.angle_alpha   90.00
_cell.angle_beta   90.00
_cell.angle_gamma   90.00
#
_symmetry.space_group_name_H-M   'P 1'
#
loop_
_entity.id
_entity.type
_entity.pdbx_description
1 polymer ?
#
loop_
_entity_poly.entity_id
_entity_poly.type
_entity_poly.pdbx_seq_one_letter_code
_entity_poly.pdbx_strand_id
1 'polypeptide(L)'
;MIAPAGAAANGLGPDDAAPDAEALRFDSEALWAQLDPAALAGKPVLIIRGNGGRDWLGDRLREAGAQVEAVEAYQRTLPEPSAMQWQAVRDNLRPGAAPHAWLLTSSEAVRNLDALARQHLSPEEDATLRQVQCIAPHARIAEQALALGFPHILRAAPGDAGLLAACLQWADAHAGPAPASMASAAIEAGPPSATAEAPPAPVPDAAVPATSTKVERVTQETTSSSATPPPTAASAASAQAAPAPGPATPATPAAPSAATRRSAALWALVAVLVVATAGGFWWLQQRVDHLTGELARRQQSNDALVQESRVLTRNAQDTVKELQAKVGALENQVGETRDKQVALEQVYQDLMRNRDDWEIAEIQQLLTSAGQQLQLTGNVQVALAALQSADARLARADKPQYNLLRRAIARDVARMKAVPDTDLTGAAIKLDEAINQVDSLPLLSSERMLERSEADARKGAAANGASAPAAANGTGPGWFTRLWDYLREELAQVVRIRKVDDAEALLLSGDQGWFLRENVKLRLLNARLALLSRNEPVFRNDLAAAQAMISRYFDTKSRRVQGVLTLLRQAQAGAVTVQLPTMAESLGALHALKKE
;
A
#
# COMPACT_ATOMS: atom_id res chain seq x y z
N MET A 1 -42.10 -39.22 -0.57
CA MET A 1 -41.80 -38.09 0.32
C MET A 1 -40.45 -37.55 -0.11
N ILE A 2 -40.35 -36.29 -0.52
CA ILE A 2 -39.06 -35.67 -0.86
C ILE A 2 -38.62 -34.90 0.39
N ALA A 3 -37.58 -35.39 1.05
CA ALA A 3 -36.93 -34.71 2.16
C ALA A 3 -35.46 -34.53 1.78
N PRO A 4 -34.93 -33.29 1.71
CA PRO A 4 -33.49 -33.08 1.60
C PRO A 4 -32.80 -33.56 2.89
N ALA A 5 -31.56 -34.02 2.78
CA ALA A 5 -30.76 -34.36 3.95
C ALA A 5 -30.50 -33.10 4.79
N GLY A 6 -31.24 -32.95 5.90
CA GLY A 6 -31.07 -31.86 6.86
C GLY A 6 -32.04 -30.67 6.75
N ALA A 7 -33.18 -30.75 6.04
CA ALA A 7 -34.20 -29.69 6.12
C ALA A 7 -35.65 -30.21 6.12
N ALA A 8 -36.17 -30.47 7.33
CA ALA A 8 -37.61 -30.65 7.59
C ALA A 8 -37.96 -30.36 9.07
N ALA A 9 -38.03 -29.07 9.45
CA ALA A 9 -38.65 -28.63 10.71
C ALA A 9 -39.63 -27.50 10.39
N ASN A 10 -40.91 -27.85 10.23
CA ASN A 10 -41.95 -26.96 9.77
C ASN A 10 -42.79 -26.48 10.97
N GLY A 11 -42.97 -25.16 11.13
CA GLY A 11 -44.00 -24.52 11.95
C GLY A 11 -44.19 -25.03 13.40
N LEU A 12 -43.41 -24.48 14.34
CA LEU A 12 -43.77 -24.42 15.77
C LEU A 12 -44.00 -22.97 16.20
N GLY A 13 -44.70 -22.78 17.33
CA GLY A 13 -45.05 -21.46 17.87
C GLY A 13 -43.86 -20.73 18.50
N PRO A 14 -44.05 -19.49 18.97
CA PRO A 14 -42.97 -18.66 19.55
C PRO A 14 -42.51 -19.13 20.95
N ASP A 15 -43.14 -20.14 21.54
CA ASP A 15 -42.81 -20.71 22.85
C ASP A 15 -42.43 -22.19 22.71
N ASP A 16 -41.17 -22.48 22.38
CA ASP A 16 -40.52 -23.74 22.74
C ASP A 16 -38.99 -23.57 22.82
N ALA A 17 -38.32 -24.42 23.59
CA ALA A 17 -36.91 -24.22 23.95
C ALA A 17 -35.93 -24.40 22.77
N ALA A 18 -34.79 -23.69 22.84
CA ALA A 18 -33.73 -23.81 21.83
C ALA A 18 -33.23 -25.26 21.73
N PRO A 19 -33.21 -25.88 20.52
CA PRO A 19 -32.82 -27.28 20.37
C PRO A 19 -31.33 -27.48 20.63
N ASP A 20 -30.98 -28.59 21.29
CA ASP A 20 -29.60 -28.95 21.62
C ASP A 20 -28.70 -28.97 20.39
N ALA A 21 -27.47 -28.47 20.55
CA ALA A 21 -26.52 -28.27 19.46
C ALA A 21 -26.09 -29.56 18.71
N GLU A 22 -26.44 -30.73 19.22
CA GLU A 22 -26.25 -32.01 18.53
C GLU A 22 -27.28 -32.28 17.41
N ALA A 23 -28.45 -31.63 17.44
CA ALA A 23 -29.56 -31.88 16.51
C ALA A 23 -29.31 -31.34 15.09
N LEU A 24 -28.41 -30.39 14.91
CA LEU A 24 -28.14 -29.71 13.63
C LEU A 24 -26.99 -30.37 12.84
N ARG A 25 -27.11 -31.68 12.58
CA ARG A 25 -26.20 -32.43 11.71
C ARG A 25 -26.82 -32.63 10.32
N PHE A 26 -26.08 -32.24 9.28
CA PHE A 26 -26.53 -32.23 7.87
C PHE A 26 -25.88 -33.38 7.08
N ASP A 27 -26.00 -34.62 7.59
CA ASP A 27 -25.41 -35.81 6.97
C ASP A 27 -26.41 -36.97 6.82
N SER A 28 -25.95 -38.06 6.20
CA SER A 28 -26.78 -39.25 5.96
C SER A 28 -27.15 -40.01 7.23
N GLU A 29 -26.36 -39.90 8.31
CA GLU A 29 -26.57 -40.62 9.56
C GLU A 29 -27.62 -39.88 10.41
N ALA A 30 -27.58 -38.55 10.42
CA ALA A 30 -28.63 -37.69 10.98
C ALA A 30 -29.96 -37.81 10.22
N LEU A 31 -29.94 -37.86 8.88
CA LEU A 31 -31.15 -38.15 8.10
C LEU A 31 -31.71 -39.54 8.42
N TRP A 32 -30.85 -40.57 8.55
CA TRP A 32 -31.29 -41.91 8.93
C TRP A 32 -31.95 -41.94 10.32
N ALA A 33 -31.44 -41.17 11.29
CA ALA A 33 -32.04 -41.05 12.62
C ALA A 33 -33.43 -40.35 12.62
N GLN A 34 -33.78 -39.63 11.55
CA GLN A 34 -35.08 -38.96 11.37
C GLN A 34 -36.07 -39.78 10.49
N LEU A 35 -35.60 -40.84 9.83
CA LEU A 35 -36.44 -41.72 9.01
C LEU A 35 -36.98 -42.89 9.85
N ASP A 36 -38.25 -43.23 9.67
CA ASP A 36 -38.80 -44.52 10.12
C ASP A 36 -38.49 -45.59 9.04
N PRO A 37 -37.60 -46.57 9.30
CA PRO A 37 -37.24 -47.57 8.30
C PRO A 37 -38.37 -48.59 8.10
N ALA A 38 -39.16 -48.89 9.13
CA ALA A 38 -40.27 -49.83 9.05
C ALA A 38 -41.41 -49.28 8.19
N ALA A 39 -41.65 -47.97 8.24
CA ALA A 39 -42.57 -47.29 7.32
C ALA A 39 -42.09 -47.24 5.86
N LEU A 40 -40.84 -47.59 5.56
CA LEU A 40 -40.27 -47.60 4.21
C LEU A 40 -40.10 -48.99 3.60
N ALA A 41 -40.26 -50.06 4.39
CA ALA A 41 -40.24 -51.45 3.92
C ALA A 41 -41.22 -51.68 2.76
N GLY A 42 -40.75 -52.34 1.70
CA GLY A 42 -41.51 -52.64 0.49
C GLY A 42 -41.83 -51.46 -0.44
N LYS A 43 -41.45 -50.21 -0.09
CA LYS A 43 -41.74 -49.01 -0.89
C LYS A 43 -40.57 -48.66 -1.82
N PRO A 44 -40.83 -48.10 -3.01
CA PRO A 44 -39.80 -47.49 -3.84
C PRO A 44 -39.25 -46.22 -3.19
N VAL A 45 -37.92 -46.11 -3.11
CA VAL A 45 -37.20 -44.94 -2.59
C VAL A 45 -36.14 -44.52 -3.60
N LEU A 46 -36.25 -43.29 -4.09
CA LEU A 46 -35.33 -42.73 -5.08
C LEU A 46 -34.26 -41.86 -4.40
N ILE A 47 -32.99 -42.23 -4.55
CA ILE A 47 -31.84 -41.46 -4.06
C ILE A 47 -31.20 -40.72 -5.23
N ILE A 48 -31.46 -39.41 -5.32
CA ILE A 48 -30.81 -38.52 -6.28
C ILE A 48 -29.47 -38.08 -5.67
N ARG A 49 -28.37 -38.34 -6.38
CA ARG A 49 -26.99 -38.15 -5.87
C ARG A 49 -26.02 -37.69 -6.94
N GLY A 50 -24.81 -37.33 -6.52
CA GLY A 50 -23.67 -37.18 -7.42
C GLY A 50 -23.04 -38.55 -7.75
N ASN A 51 -22.21 -38.58 -8.78
CA ASN A 51 -21.53 -39.80 -9.20
C ASN A 51 -20.56 -40.33 -8.12
N GLY A 52 -20.64 -41.64 -7.83
CA GLY A 52 -19.80 -42.28 -6.81
C GLY A 52 -19.98 -41.73 -5.39
N GLY A 53 -19.16 -42.22 -4.45
CA GLY A 53 -19.28 -41.97 -3.01
C GLY A 53 -20.02 -43.09 -2.25
N ARG A 54 -19.96 -43.05 -0.91
CA ARG A 54 -20.49 -44.10 0.00
C ARG A 54 -22.02 -44.19 -0.07
N ASP A 55 -22.58 -45.32 -0.51
CA ASP A 55 -24.04 -45.56 -0.62
C ASP A 55 -24.72 -46.02 0.69
N TRP A 56 -24.13 -45.72 1.85
CA TRP A 56 -24.55 -46.23 3.16
C TRP A 56 -26.04 -45.99 3.48
N LEU A 57 -26.61 -44.86 3.03
CA LEU A 57 -28.04 -44.60 3.21
C LEU A 57 -28.91 -45.52 2.34
N GLY A 58 -28.48 -45.75 1.09
CA GLY A 58 -29.13 -46.72 0.20
C GLY A 58 -29.00 -48.14 0.72
N ASP A 59 -27.84 -48.52 1.24
CA ASP A 59 -27.62 -49.82 1.86
C ASP A 59 -28.51 -50.03 3.10
N ARG A 60 -28.56 -49.06 4.01
CA ARG A 60 -29.43 -49.11 5.21
C ARG A 60 -30.92 -49.15 4.86
N LEU A 61 -31.34 -48.43 3.83
CA LEU A 61 -32.71 -48.49 3.32
C LEU A 61 -33.04 -49.85 2.67
N ARG A 62 -32.10 -50.47 1.93
CA ARG A 62 -32.25 -51.84 1.39
C ARG A 62 -32.30 -52.89 2.49
N GLU A 63 -31.48 -52.77 3.53
CA GLU A 63 -31.50 -53.63 4.72
C GLU A 63 -32.82 -53.53 5.49
N ALA A 64 -33.44 -52.34 5.55
CA ALA A 64 -34.79 -52.14 6.05
C ALA A 64 -35.91 -52.60 5.08
N GLY A 65 -35.55 -53.21 3.96
CA GLY A 65 -36.48 -53.79 2.98
C GLY A 65 -37.10 -52.79 2.00
N ALA A 66 -36.60 -51.55 1.91
CA ALA A 66 -37.04 -50.59 0.89
C ALA A 66 -36.45 -50.92 -0.50
N GLN A 67 -37.20 -50.62 -1.56
CA GLN A 67 -36.75 -50.79 -2.94
C GLN A 67 -35.99 -49.52 -3.38
N VAL A 68 -34.67 -49.52 -3.19
CA VAL A 68 -33.83 -48.32 -3.41
C VAL A 68 -33.30 -48.24 -4.84
N GLU A 69 -33.78 -47.25 -5.59
CA GLU A 69 -33.22 -46.82 -6.87
C GLU A 69 -32.28 -45.62 -6.63
N ALA A 70 -31.10 -45.62 -7.25
CA ALA A 70 -30.14 -44.52 -7.14
C ALA A 70 -29.90 -43.89 -8.52
N VAL A 71 -30.03 -42.57 -8.60
CA VAL A 71 -29.84 -41.78 -9.84
C VAL A 71 -28.68 -40.81 -9.65
N GLU A 72 -27.64 -40.99 -10.45
CA GLU A 72 -26.51 -40.06 -10.54
C GLU A 72 -26.89 -38.87 -11.43
N ALA A 73 -27.31 -37.76 -10.80
CA ALA A 73 -27.84 -36.57 -11.49
C ALA A 73 -26.77 -35.52 -11.81
N TYR A 74 -25.56 -35.66 -11.28
CA TYR A 74 -24.41 -34.81 -11.60
C TYR A 74 -23.10 -35.58 -11.37
N GLN A 75 -22.01 -35.12 -11.99
CA GLN A 75 -20.68 -35.66 -11.74
C GLN A 75 -19.74 -34.63 -11.11
N ARG A 76 -18.79 -35.10 -10.30
CA ARG A 76 -17.71 -34.28 -9.74
C ARG A 76 -16.41 -34.56 -10.50
N THR A 77 -15.68 -33.51 -10.83
CA THR A 77 -14.41 -33.56 -11.56
C THR A 77 -13.35 -32.77 -10.82
N LEU A 78 -12.08 -33.08 -11.06
CA LEU A 78 -10.97 -32.26 -10.60
C LEU A 78 -11.05 -30.89 -11.32
N PRO A 79 -11.01 -29.75 -10.62
CA PRO A 79 -10.90 -28.46 -11.28
C PRO A 79 -9.51 -28.28 -11.90
N GLU A 80 -9.42 -27.50 -12.97
CA GLU A 80 -8.16 -27.12 -13.62
C GLU A 80 -7.87 -25.62 -13.38
N PRO A 81 -7.07 -25.25 -12.36
CA PRO A 81 -6.77 -23.85 -12.09
C PRO A 81 -5.80 -23.28 -13.14
N SER A 82 -6.09 -22.09 -13.65
CA SER A 82 -5.21 -21.39 -14.57
C SER A 82 -3.86 -21.03 -13.93
N ALA A 83 -2.84 -20.79 -14.76
CA ALA A 83 -1.52 -20.38 -14.29
C ALA A 83 -1.55 -19.11 -13.41
N MET A 84 -2.50 -18.19 -13.65
CA MET A 84 -2.70 -16.99 -12.84
C MET A 84 -3.27 -17.31 -11.44
N GLN A 85 -4.18 -18.28 -11.34
CA GLN A 85 -4.72 -18.74 -10.05
C GLN A 85 -3.63 -19.47 -9.24
N TRP A 86 -2.81 -20.30 -9.89
CA TRP A 86 -1.63 -20.89 -9.26
C TRP A 86 -0.62 -19.84 -8.80
N GLN A 87 -0.39 -18.79 -9.59
CA GLN A 87 0.50 -17.71 -9.18
C GLN A 87 -0.01 -16.98 -7.93
N ALA A 88 -1.32 -16.69 -7.87
CA ALA A 88 -1.94 -16.12 -6.68
C ALA A 88 -1.79 -17.02 -5.42
N VAL A 89 -1.87 -18.34 -5.57
CA VAL A 89 -1.57 -19.28 -4.46
C VAL A 89 -0.11 -19.14 -4.03
N ARG A 90 0.86 -19.24 -4.97
CA ARG A 90 2.29 -19.09 -4.67
C ARG A 90 2.63 -17.78 -4.00
N ASP A 91 1.99 -16.68 -4.41
CA ASP A 91 2.23 -15.36 -3.84
C ASP A 91 1.76 -15.23 -2.38
N ASN A 92 0.73 -15.99 -1.99
CA ASN A 92 0.33 -16.11 -0.58
C ASN A 92 1.25 -17.06 0.23
N LEU A 93 1.92 -18.03 -0.41
CA LEU A 93 2.86 -18.94 0.25
C LEU A 93 4.27 -18.34 0.48
N ARG A 94 4.53 -17.10 0.03
CA ARG A 94 5.85 -16.48 0.19
C ARG A 94 6.13 -16.06 1.64
N PRO A 95 7.39 -16.11 2.13
CA PRO A 95 7.78 -15.50 3.40
C PRO A 95 7.39 -14.00 3.44
N GLY A 96 6.66 -13.60 4.47
CA GLY A 96 6.17 -12.22 4.63
C GLY A 96 4.89 -11.89 3.86
N ALA A 97 4.22 -12.86 3.23
CA ALA A 97 2.86 -12.69 2.72
C ALA A 97 1.85 -12.46 3.87
N ALA A 98 0.65 -12.00 3.52
CA ALA A 98 -0.43 -11.81 4.49
C ALA A 98 -0.88 -13.17 5.09
N PRO A 99 -1.30 -13.20 6.37
CA PRO A 99 -1.90 -14.39 6.96
C PRO A 99 -3.17 -14.76 6.17
N HIS A 100 -3.34 -16.06 5.90
CA HIS A 100 -4.46 -16.62 5.16
C HIS A 100 -4.82 -18.01 5.70
N ALA A 101 -6.01 -18.51 5.38
CA ALA A 101 -6.50 -19.81 5.81
C ALA A 101 -7.30 -20.52 4.70
N TRP A 102 -7.24 -21.85 4.66
CA TRP A 102 -7.97 -22.67 3.70
C TRP A 102 -9.35 -23.06 4.21
N LEU A 103 -10.40 -22.62 3.51
CA LEU A 103 -11.78 -22.99 3.81
C LEU A 103 -12.15 -24.33 3.14
N LEU A 104 -12.17 -25.41 3.91
CA LEU A 104 -12.37 -26.77 3.42
C LEU A 104 -13.80 -27.25 3.71
N THR A 105 -14.69 -27.12 2.71
CA THR A 105 -16.13 -27.43 2.85
C THR A 105 -16.52 -28.87 2.50
N SER A 106 -15.61 -29.68 1.97
CA SER A 106 -15.84 -31.12 1.76
C SER A 106 -14.55 -31.92 1.79
N SER A 107 -14.62 -33.20 2.21
CA SER A 107 -13.50 -34.14 2.18
C SER A 107 -12.95 -34.39 0.76
N GLU A 108 -13.72 -34.03 -0.26
CA GLU A 108 -13.32 -34.16 -1.67
C GLU A 108 -12.50 -32.96 -2.14
N ALA A 109 -12.87 -31.75 -1.72
CA ALA A 109 -12.04 -30.56 -1.93
C ALA A 109 -10.63 -30.74 -1.33
N VAL A 110 -10.51 -31.40 -0.17
CA VAL A 110 -9.20 -31.71 0.43
C VAL A 110 -8.36 -32.64 -0.44
N ARG A 111 -8.96 -33.71 -0.99
CA ARG A 111 -8.25 -34.64 -1.90
C ARG A 111 -7.85 -33.97 -3.19
N ASN A 112 -8.72 -33.12 -3.73
CA ASN A 112 -8.44 -32.36 -4.94
C ASN A 112 -7.29 -31.35 -4.69
N LEU A 113 -7.28 -30.66 -3.55
CA LEU A 113 -6.20 -29.75 -3.15
C LEU A 113 -4.85 -30.48 -3.00
N ASP A 114 -4.82 -31.64 -2.33
CA ASP A 114 -3.60 -32.44 -2.17
C ASP A 114 -3.05 -32.95 -3.52
N ALA A 115 -3.91 -33.46 -4.40
CA ALA A 115 -3.51 -33.93 -5.72
C ALA A 115 -2.98 -32.79 -6.61
N LEU A 116 -3.67 -31.64 -6.59
CA LEU A 116 -3.30 -30.45 -7.34
C LEU A 116 -2.01 -29.80 -6.82
N ALA A 117 -1.82 -29.71 -5.50
CA ALA A 117 -0.60 -29.18 -4.90
C ALA A 117 0.64 -30.00 -5.33
N ARG A 118 0.58 -31.33 -5.24
CA ARG A 118 1.65 -32.25 -5.70
C ARG A 118 1.98 -32.12 -7.19
N GLN A 119 1.05 -31.64 -8.01
CA GLN A 119 1.23 -31.49 -9.46
C GLN A 119 1.75 -30.11 -9.87
N HIS A 120 1.45 -29.05 -9.12
CA HIS A 120 1.68 -27.66 -9.54
C HIS A 120 2.60 -26.84 -8.61
N LEU A 121 2.91 -27.32 -7.41
CA LEU A 121 3.81 -26.67 -6.47
C LEU A 121 5.14 -27.43 -6.36
N SER A 122 6.20 -26.70 -6.03
CA SER A 122 7.47 -27.28 -5.60
C SER A 122 7.35 -27.95 -4.21
N PRO A 123 8.28 -28.83 -3.81
CA PRO A 123 8.23 -29.49 -2.50
C PRO A 123 8.28 -28.51 -1.31
N GLU A 124 8.92 -27.35 -1.48
CA GLU A 124 8.97 -26.30 -0.46
C GLU A 124 7.61 -25.59 -0.34
N GLU A 125 7.00 -25.21 -1.48
CA GLU A 125 5.67 -24.60 -1.53
C GLU A 125 4.57 -25.55 -1.02
N ASP A 126 4.63 -26.84 -1.33
CA ASP A 126 3.70 -27.87 -0.80
C ASP A 126 3.86 -28.05 0.72
N ALA A 127 5.10 -28.05 1.22
CA ALA A 127 5.37 -28.08 2.66
C ALA A 127 4.82 -26.82 3.36
N THR A 128 5.00 -25.63 2.79
CA THR A 128 4.41 -24.38 3.31
C THR A 128 2.88 -24.42 3.27
N LEU A 129 2.27 -24.88 2.17
CA LEU A 129 0.82 -24.97 2.00
C LEU A 129 0.17 -25.85 3.08
N ARG A 130 0.84 -26.94 3.49
CA ARG A 130 0.36 -27.82 4.57
C ARG A 130 0.45 -27.18 5.95
N GLN A 131 1.33 -26.19 6.16
CA GLN A 131 1.41 -25.42 7.41
C GLN A 131 0.40 -24.26 7.49
N VAL A 132 -0.36 -24.00 6.43
CA VAL A 132 -1.44 -23.00 6.45
C VAL A 132 -2.64 -23.53 7.25
N GLN A 133 -3.24 -22.68 8.08
CA GLN A 133 -4.43 -23.01 8.86
C GLN A 133 -5.59 -23.43 7.95
N CYS A 134 -6.17 -24.60 8.21
CA CYS A 134 -7.41 -25.04 7.58
C CYS A 134 -8.62 -24.77 8.49
N ILE A 135 -9.78 -24.46 7.91
CA ILE A 135 -11.06 -24.30 8.60
C ILE A 135 -12.07 -25.29 8.00
N ALA A 136 -12.72 -26.12 8.82
CA ALA A 136 -13.59 -27.21 8.36
C ALA A 136 -14.89 -27.33 9.18
N PRO A 137 -16.09 -27.31 8.56
CA PRO A 137 -17.39 -27.38 9.27
C PRO A 137 -17.80 -28.78 9.73
N HIS A 138 -17.00 -29.82 9.45
CA HIS A 138 -17.37 -31.20 9.76
C HIS A 138 -16.15 -32.06 10.14
N ALA A 139 -16.34 -32.96 11.12
CA ALA A 139 -15.28 -33.83 11.65
C ALA A 139 -14.60 -34.66 10.54
N ARG A 140 -15.40 -35.32 9.68
CA ARG A 140 -14.95 -36.08 8.51
C ARG A 140 -14.13 -35.28 7.47
N ILE A 141 -14.21 -33.95 7.48
CA ILE A 141 -13.36 -33.10 6.62
C ILE A 141 -12.02 -32.85 7.31
N ALA A 142 -12.04 -32.54 8.61
CA ALA A 142 -10.84 -32.42 9.44
C ALA A 142 -10.03 -33.73 9.46
N GLU A 143 -10.68 -34.87 9.68
CA GLU A 143 -10.07 -36.22 9.62
C GLU A 143 -9.40 -36.48 8.27
N GLN A 144 -10.06 -36.13 7.16
CA GLN A 144 -9.51 -36.30 5.82
C GLN A 144 -8.27 -35.42 5.57
N ALA A 145 -8.25 -34.20 6.13
CA ALA A 145 -7.14 -33.27 6.03
C ALA A 145 -5.96 -33.67 6.93
N LEU A 146 -6.20 -34.10 8.17
CA LEU A 146 -5.18 -34.70 9.04
C LEU A 146 -4.55 -35.93 8.37
N ALA A 147 -5.37 -36.82 7.79
CA ALA A 147 -4.90 -38.00 7.06
C ALA A 147 -4.11 -37.69 5.77
N LEU A 148 -4.25 -36.47 5.23
CA LEU A 148 -3.47 -35.94 4.10
C LEU A 148 -2.32 -35.03 4.55
N GLY A 149 -2.03 -34.93 5.84
CA GLY A 149 -0.89 -34.19 6.37
C GLY A 149 -1.08 -32.67 6.47
N PHE A 150 -2.32 -32.20 6.68
CA PHE A 150 -2.62 -30.82 7.09
C PHE A 150 -2.78 -30.78 8.63
N PRO A 151 -1.74 -30.45 9.42
CA PRO A 151 -1.80 -30.50 10.88
C PRO A 151 -2.71 -29.46 11.54
N HIS A 152 -2.82 -28.26 10.97
CA HIS A 152 -3.50 -27.13 11.62
C HIS A 152 -4.95 -27.03 11.15
N ILE A 153 -5.91 -27.46 11.98
CA ILE A 153 -7.34 -27.45 11.63
C ILE A 153 -8.20 -26.84 12.74
N LEU A 154 -8.94 -25.79 12.37
CA LEU A 154 -9.99 -25.18 13.17
C LEU A 154 -11.33 -25.80 12.75
N ARG A 155 -11.92 -26.58 13.65
CA ARG A 155 -13.25 -27.18 13.42
C ARG A 155 -14.32 -26.13 13.69
N ALA A 156 -14.99 -25.68 12.63
CA ALA A 156 -16.16 -24.83 12.73
C ALA A 156 -17.39 -25.63 13.21
N ALA A 157 -18.38 -24.93 13.77
CA ALA A 157 -19.69 -25.51 14.03
C ALA A 157 -20.47 -25.70 12.70
N PRO A 158 -21.48 -26.59 12.65
CA PRO A 158 -22.28 -26.81 11.44
C PRO A 158 -23.03 -25.55 10.98
N GLY A 159 -23.23 -25.44 9.67
CA GLY A 159 -23.95 -24.32 9.04
C GLY A 159 -23.13 -23.04 8.91
N ASP A 160 -23.63 -22.11 8.08
CA ASP A 160 -22.87 -20.93 7.63
C ASP A 160 -22.51 -19.97 8.77
N ALA A 161 -23.37 -19.84 9.78
CA ALA A 161 -23.09 -19.04 10.98
C ALA A 161 -21.92 -19.62 11.80
N GLY A 162 -21.84 -20.95 11.92
CA GLY A 162 -20.72 -21.64 12.59
C GLY A 162 -19.42 -21.52 11.81
N LEU A 163 -19.50 -21.53 10.48
CA LEU A 163 -18.36 -21.33 9.58
C LEU A 163 -17.83 -19.89 9.62
N LEU A 164 -18.74 -18.90 9.60
CA LEU A 164 -18.40 -17.48 9.74
C LEU A 164 -17.76 -17.18 11.10
N ALA A 165 -18.31 -17.73 12.19
CA ALA A 165 -17.76 -17.56 13.53
C ALA A 165 -16.31 -18.08 13.63
N ALA A 166 -16.01 -19.24 13.02
CA ALA A 166 -14.65 -19.76 12.96
C ALA A 166 -13.70 -18.90 12.08
N CYS A 167 -14.20 -18.33 10.98
CA CYS A 167 -13.43 -17.41 10.16
C CYS A 167 -13.10 -16.10 10.90
N LEU A 168 -14.05 -15.56 11.67
CA LEU A 168 -13.83 -14.39 12.52
C LEU A 168 -12.86 -14.70 13.67
N GLN A 169 -13.05 -15.81 14.39
CA GLN A 169 -12.14 -16.26 15.45
C GLN A 169 -10.69 -16.40 14.94
N TRP A 170 -10.50 -16.94 13.73
CA TRP A 170 -9.18 -17.02 13.12
C TRP A 170 -8.63 -15.65 12.73
N ALA A 171 -9.46 -14.77 12.14
CA ALA A 171 -9.07 -13.42 11.75
C ALA A 171 -8.66 -12.57 12.96
N ASP A 172 -9.43 -12.59 14.05
CA ASP A 172 -9.14 -11.88 15.30
C ASP A 172 -7.82 -12.34 15.94
N ALA A 173 -7.49 -13.63 15.81
CA ALA A 173 -6.22 -14.20 16.29
C ALA A 173 -5.00 -13.85 15.41
N HIS A 174 -5.21 -13.37 14.18
CA HIS A 174 -4.15 -12.98 13.23
C HIS A 174 -4.16 -11.47 12.91
N ALA A 175 -5.14 -10.73 13.43
CA ALA A 175 -5.09 -9.29 13.52
C ALA A 175 -3.93 -8.87 14.43
N GLY A 176 -3.08 -7.95 13.94
CA GLY A 176 -2.10 -7.29 14.80
C GLY A 176 -2.78 -6.51 15.94
N PRO A 177 -2.03 -6.08 16.97
CA PRO A 177 -2.59 -5.36 18.11
C PRO A 177 -3.44 -4.19 17.64
N ALA A 178 -4.73 -4.22 17.95
CA ALA A 178 -5.71 -3.29 17.41
C ALA A 178 -5.33 -1.84 17.72
N PRO A 179 -5.38 -0.92 16.74
CA PRO A 179 -5.12 0.50 17.00
C PRO A 179 -6.15 1.02 18.00
N ALA A 180 -5.68 1.53 19.14
CA ALA A 180 -6.51 1.98 20.26
C ALA A 180 -7.24 3.31 19.97
N SER A 181 -8.08 3.32 18.93
CA SER A 181 -8.78 4.51 18.43
C SER A 181 -10.05 4.15 17.63
N MET A 182 -10.98 3.41 18.24
CA MET A 182 -12.41 3.35 17.85
C MET A 182 -13.29 2.85 19.01
N ALA A 183 -13.03 3.34 20.23
CA ALA A 183 -13.73 2.94 21.46
C ALA A 183 -14.20 4.15 22.30
N SER A 184 -14.66 5.23 21.65
CA SER A 184 -15.42 6.29 22.30
C SER A 184 -16.33 7.00 21.28
N ALA A 185 -17.50 6.41 21.04
CA ALA A 185 -18.59 6.97 20.24
C ALA A 185 -19.96 6.54 20.81
N ALA A 186 -20.05 6.45 22.15
CA ALA A 186 -21.29 6.23 22.88
C ALA A 186 -21.85 7.58 23.34
N ILE A 187 -23.16 7.74 23.27
CA ILE A 187 -23.88 9.00 23.50
C ILE A 187 -24.23 9.14 24.97
N GLU A 188 -23.94 10.27 25.60
CA GLU A 188 -24.68 10.74 26.77
C GLU A 188 -24.69 12.28 26.87
N ALA A 189 -25.65 12.83 27.62
CA ALA A 189 -26.01 14.25 27.60
C ALA A 189 -25.66 15.00 28.90
N GLY A 190 -25.44 16.32 28.79
CA GLY A 190 -25.54 17.24 29.93
C GLY A 190 -26.88 17.99 29.91
N PRO A 191 -27.08 19.06 30.72
CA PRO A 191 -26.19 19.70 31.71
C PRO A 191 -26.89 19.70 33.13
N PRO A 192 -26.73 20.63 34.11
CA PRO A 192 -25.86 21.83 34.21
C PRO A 192 -25.21 22.17 35.58
N SER A 193 -24.34 23.20 35.57
CA SER A 193 -23.97 24.12 36.67
C SER A 193 -23.19 23.55 37.90
N ALA A 194 -22.25 24.25 38.56
CA ALA A 194 -21.47 25.50 38.33
C ALA A 194 -20.30 25.49 39.39
N THR A 195 -19.46 26.50 39.71
CA THR A 195 -19.38 27.97 39.45
C THR A 195 -17.94 28.47 39.73
N ALA A 196 -17.56 29.66 39.22
CA ALA A 196 -16.45 30.53 39.67
C ALA A 196 -14.98 30.03 39.42
N GLU A 197 -13.96 30.88 39.24
CA GLU A 197 -13.89 32.34 39.02
C GLU A 197 -12.71 32.72 38.09
N ALA A 198 -12.48 34.02 37.81
CA ALA A 198 -11.60 34.47 36.72
C ALA A 198 -10.54 35.58 37.13
N PRO A 199 -10.09 36.56 36.31
CA PRO A 199 -8.65 36.92 36.19
C PRO A 199 -8.39 38.41 36.66
N PRO A 200 -7.34 39.19 36.26
CA PRO A 200 -6.20 38.97 35.34
C PRO A 200 -4.82 39.53 35.79
N ALA A 201 -3.88 39.65 34.85
CA ALA A 201 -2.52 40.23 34.94
C ALA A 201 -2.53 41.81 34.95
N PRO A 202 -1.40 42.59 35.04
CA PRO A 202 -0.11 42.41 34.33
C PRO A 202 1.21 42.83 35.06
N VAL A 203 2.31 42.89 34.28
CA VAL A 203 3.69 43.43 34.49
C VAL A 203 3.77 44.90 34.99
N PRO A 204 4.93 45.47 35.45
CA PRO A 204 6.34 45.18 35.06
C PRO A 204 7.46 45.30 36.14
N ASP A 205 8.72 45.31 35.64
CA ASP A 205 9.89 46.13 36.05
C ASP A 205 11.09 45.52 36.81
N ALA A 206 12.21 46.27 36.81
CA ALA A 206 13.59 45.77 36.96
C ALA A 206 14.32 46.11 38.28
N ALA A 207 15.39 45.37 38.61
CA ALA A 207 16.48 45.79 39.50
C ALA A 207 17.78 44.96 39.34
N VAL A 208 18.92 45.54 39.72
CA VAL A 208 20.25 44.90 39.87
C VAL A 208 20.50 44.54 41.36
N PRO A 209 21.35 43.55 41.71
CA PRO A 209 22.82 43.74 41.81
C PRO A 209 23.61 42.60 41.11
N ALA A 210 24.84 42.75 40.60
CA ALA A 210 26.06 43.47 41.00
C ALA A 210 27.07 42.63 41.82
N THR A 211 28.24 42.41 41.20
CA THR A 211 29.56 42.12 41.81
C THR A 211 29.84 40.74 42.43
N SER A 212 30.50 39.87 41.67
CA SER A 212 31.84 39.38 42.08
C SER A 212 32.69 38.99 40.87
N THR A 213 33.96 39.38 40.88
CA THR A 213 34.93 39.13 39.81
C THR A 213 35.65 37.79 39.96
N LYS A 214 35.85 37.05 38.85
CA LYS A 214 37.17 36.62 38.34
C LYS A 214 37.06 35.49 37.30
N VAL A 215 37.55 35.74 36.09
CA VAL A 215 38.31 34.83 35.21
C VAL A 215 38.75 35.64 33.99
N GLU A 216 39.98 35.46 33.54
CA GLU A 216 40.50 36.08 32.31
C GLU A 216 41.14 35.02 31.40
N ARG A 217 41.14 35.35 30.10
CA ARG A 217 41.63 34.68 28.88
C ARG A 217 42.73 33.60 29.01
N VAL A 218 42.69 32.47 28.28
CA VAL A 218 42.74 32.26 26.79
C VAL A 218 44.13 32.62 26.23
N THR A 219 44.86 31.79 25.46
CA THR A 219 44.71 30.37 24.99
C THR A 219 46.07 29.84 24.44
N GLN A 220 46.20 28.50 24.28
CA GLN A 220 46.98 27.81 23.20
C GLN A 220 48.53 28.02 23.15
N GLU A 221 49.38 27.13 22.61
CA GLU A 221 49.19 25.79 22.00
C GLU A 221 50.48 24.91 21.99
N THR A 222 50.35 23.72 21.37
CA THR A 222 51.37 22.93 20.64
C THR A 222 52.40 22.03 21.34
N THR A 223 52.28 20.74 20.99
CA THR A 223 53.35 19.75 20.67
C THR A 223 54.11 19.01 21.77
N SER A 224 54.63 17.85 21.37
CA SER A 224 54.93 16.69 22.22
C SER A 224 56.40 16.28 22.22
N SER A 225 56.73 15.42 23.18
CA SER A 225 57.64 14.27 23.06
C SER A 225 59.13 14.39 23.46
N SER A 226 59.42 13.71 24.58
CA SER A 226 60.49 12.71 24.76
C SER A 226 62.00 13.03 24.72
N ALA A 227 62.67 12.43 25.72
CA ALA A 227 64.02 11.84 25.71
C ALA A 227 65.25 12.66 26.16
N THR A 228 65.90 12.11 27.18
CA THR A 228 67.27 12.31 27.70
C THR A 228 68.20 11.18 27.19
N PRO A 229 69.53 11.12 27.47
CA PRO A 229 70.41 12.03 28.22
C PRO A 229 71.68 12.49 27.39
N PRO A 230 72.99 12.32 27.77
CA PRO A 230 74.01 13.38 27.62
C PRO A 230 75.23 12.91 26.76
N PRO A 231 76.52 13.40 26.86
CA PRO A 231 77.36 13.46 28.08
C PRO A 231 78.44 14.59 28.17
N THR A 232 79.22 14.55 29.28
CA THR A 232 80.68 14.86 29.44
C THR A 232 81.22 16.26 29.81
N ALA A 233 82.35 16.21 30.55
CA ALA A 233 83.50 17.13 30.54
C ALA A 233 83.51 18.43 31.41
N ALA A 234 83.26 18.25 32.70
CA ALA A 234 84.22 18.48 33.81
C ALA A 234 85.18 19.72 33.84
N SER A 235 85.14 20.38 35.01
CA SER A 235 86.29 20.74 35.86
C SER A 235 87.33 21.80 35.40
N ALA A 236 87.33 22.93 36.11
CA ALA A 236 88.38 23.21 37.09
C ALA A 236 87.94 24.30 38.10
N ALA A 237 88.52 24.26 39.31
CA ALA A 237 88.36 25.28 40.35
C ALA A 237 89.71 25.96 40.63
N SER A 238 89.70 26.97 41.51
CA SER A 238 90.85 27.76 42.02
C SER A 238 91.19 29.04 41.24
N ALA A 239 91.57 30.16 41.86
CA ALA A 239 91.45 30.55 43.28
C ALA A 239 91.77 32.05 43.51
N GLN A 240 91.57 32.46 44.77
CA GLN A 240 92.42 33.39 45.54
C GLN A 240 92.18 34.93 45.47
N ALA A 241 92.03 35.48 46.68
CA ALA A 241 92.62 36.73 47.20
C ALA A 241 92.21 38.10 46.61
N ALA A 242 91.51 38.86 47.46
CA ALA A 242 91.80 40.29 47.63
C ALA A 242 93.20 40.49 48.28
N PRO A 243 93.74 41.72 48.25
CA PRO A 243 93.64 42.48 49.50
C PRO A 243 93.31 43.96 49.31
N ALA A 244 92.97 44.64 50.41
CA ALA A 244 93.16 46.09 50.53
C ALA A 244 94.68 46.39 50.59
N PRO A 245 95.12 47.66 50.45
CA PRO A 245 95.39 48.41 51.69
C PRO A 245 95.29 49.95 51.57
N GLY A 246 95.57 50.66 52.67
CA GLY A 246 96.22 51.99 52.61
C GLY A 246 97.74 51.83 52.76
N PRO A 247 98.49 52.76 53.38
CA PRO A 247 98.19 54.14 53.71
C PRO A 247 99.28 55.07 53.09
N ALA A 248 100.10 55.70 53.93
CA ALA A 248 101.45 56.21 53.67
C ALA A 248 101.64 57.58 52.96
N THR A 249 101.60 58.63 53.77
CA THR A 249 102.65 59.66 53.75
C THR A 249 104.04 59.01 53.88
N PRO A 250 105.10 59.63 53.34
CA PRO A 250 106.15 60.07 54.27
C PRO A 250 106.73 61.45 53.96
N ALA A 251 107.19 62.15 55.00
CA ALA A 251 108.04 63.33 54.88
C ALA A 251 109.52 62.95 54.77
N THR A 252 110.30 63.71 54.01
CA THR A 252 111.75 63.55 53.85
C THR A 252 112.52 63.98 55.13
N PRO A 253 113.71 63.42 55.42
CA PRO A 253 114.50 63.80 56.60
C PRO A 253 115.04 65.25 56.61
N ALA A 254 115.68 65.60 57.74
CA ALA A 254 116.12 66.96 58.05
C ALA A 254 117.36 67.44 57.27
N ALA A 255 117.43 68.78 57.10
CA ALA A 255 118.61 69.68 57.19
C ALA A 255 119.87 69.39 56.31
N PRO A 256 120.68 70.41 55.91
CA PRO A 256 120.91 71.66 56.65
C PRO A 256 121.17 72.94 55.81
N SER A 257 121.61 73.98 56.55
CA SER A 257 122.47 75.12 56.16
C SER A 257 121.89 76.24 55.27
N ALA A 258 122.52 77.42 55.42
CA ALA A 258 122.10 78.68 54.81
C ALA A 258 123.23 79.27 53.96
N ALA A 259 122.84 80.04 52.94
CA ALA A 259 123.69 80.93 52.12
C ALA A 259 124.91 80.27 51.41
N THR A 260 125.07 80.47 50.10
CA THR A 260 125.60 81.76 49.61
C THR A 260 125.11 82.10 48.21
N ARG A 261 124.99 83.41 47.93
CA ARG A 261 124.34 83.96 46.74
C ARG A 261 125.22 83.85 45.49
N ARG A 262 124.74 83.12 44.47
CA ARG A 262 124.81 83.52 43.02
C ARG A 262 124.06 82.57 42.06
N SER A 263 123.74 81.34 42.46
CA SER A 263 123.00 80.36 41.62
C SER A 263 121.47 80.49 41.65
N ALA A 264 120.90 81.22 42.61
CA ALA A 264 119.45 81.24 42.87
C ALA A 264 118.59 81.74 41.70
N ALA A 265 119.11 82.64 40.84
CA ALA A 265 118.37 83.19 39.71
C ALA A 265 118.05 82.15 38.63
N LEU A 266 118.96 81.20 38.37
CA LEU A 266 118.73 80.11 37.41
C LEU A 266 117.66 79.14 37.93
N TRP A 267 117.71 78.78 39.21
CA TRP A 267 116.71 77.91 39.83
C TRP A 267 115.32 78.56 39.87
N ALA A 268 115.23 79.87 40.10
CA ALA A 268 113.98 80.61 40.01
C ALA A 268 113.37 80.56 38.59
N LEU A 269 114.18 80.73 37.54
CA LEU A 269 113.71 80.68 36.15
C LEU A 269 113.24 79.26 35.76
N VAL A 270 113.97 78.21 36.18
CA VAL A 270 113.54 76.82 35.98
C VAL A 270 112.23 76.52 36.72
N ALA A 271 112.06 76.99 37.95
CA ALA A 271 110.81 76.82 38.70
C ALA A 271 109.62 77.49 38.01
N VAL A 272 109.79 78.71 37.48
CA VAL A 272 108.75 79.40 36.69
C VAL A 272 108.41 78.61 35.41
N LEU A 273 109.42 78.07 34.71
CA LEU A 273 109.19 77.24 33.52
C LEU A 273 108.39 75.98 33.84
N VAL A 274 108.72 75.28 34.94
CA VAL A 274 108.01 74.07 35.38
C VAL A 274 106.58 74.38 35.81
N VAL A 275 106.33 75.50 36.50
CA VAL A 275 104.96 75.93 36.84
C VAL A 275 104.17 76.30 35.57
N ALA A 276 104.81 76.93 34.57
CA ALA A 276 104.17 77.27 33.31
C ALA A 276 103.83 76.02 32.47
N THR A 277 104.71 75.01 32.40
CA THR A 277 104.42 73.77 31.67
C THR A 277 103.42 72.88 32.41
N ALA A 278 103.48 72.79 33.74
CA ALA A 278 102.48 72.08 34.53
C ALA A 278 101.09 72.74 34.45
N GLY A 279 101.02 74.07 34.53
CA GLY A 279 99.78 74.82 34.36
C GLY A 279 99.21 74.72 32.94
N GLY A 280 100.07 74.78 31.91
CA GLY A 280 99.68 74.56 30.51
C GLY A 280 99.20 73.14 30.24
N PHE A 281 99.85 72.12 30.83
CA PHE A 281 99.43 70.72 30.76
C PHE A 281 98.08 70.51 31.46
N TRP A 282 97.89 71.06 32.66
CA TRP A 282 96.63 70.97 33.40
C TRP A 282 95.47 71.68 32.67
N TRP A 283 95.72 72.85 32.08
CA TRP A 283 94.74 73.55 31.24
C TRP A 283 94.39 72.74 29.98
N LEU A 284 95.38 72.11 29.34
CA LEU A 284 95.17 71.24 28.18
C LEU A 284 94.39 69.98 28.57
N GLN A 285 94.69 69.38 29.73
CA GLN A 285 93.95 68.26 30.31
C GLN A 285 92.46 68.64 30.48
N GLN A 286 92.17 69.73 31.19
CA GLN A 286 90.79 70.23 31.34
C GLN A 286 90.11 70.54 29.99
N ARG A 287 90.86 71.02 29.00
CA ARG A 287 90.33 71.27 27.65
C ARG A 287 89.94 69.97 26.94
N VAL A 288 90.72 68.91 27.09
CA VAL A 288 90.43 67.56 26.57
C VAL A 288 89.27 66.93 27.33
N ASP A 289 89.22 67.05 28.66
CA ASP A 289 88.11 66.54 29.49
C ASP A 289 86.77 67.21 29.13
N HIS A 290 86.78 68.52 28.84
CA HIS A 290 85.58 69.24 28.39
C HIS A 290 85.13 68.80 26.98
N LEU A 291 86.08 68.68 26.03
CA LEU A 291 85.78 68.27 24.66
C LEU A 291 85.32 66.80 24.56
N THR A 292 85.91 65.90 25.35
CA THR A 292 85.45 64.51 25.45
C THR A 292 84.08 64.42 26.11
N GLY A 293 83.80 65.26 27.13
CA GLY A 293 82.46 65.38 27.72
C GLY A 293 81.40 65.91 26.74
N GLU A 294 81.73 66.88 25.89
CA GLU A 294 80.85 67.36 24.81
C GLU A 294 80.59 66.30 23.74
N LEU A 295 81.65 65.59 23.31
CA LEU A 295 81.54 64.49 22.34
C LEU A 295 80.70 63.33 22.89
N ALA A 296 80.93 62.93 24.15
CA ALA A 296 80.14 61.89 24.80
C ALA A 296 78.65 62.28 24.92
N ARG A 297 78.34 63.54 25.26
CA ARG A 297 76.95 64.06 25.28
C ARG A 297 76.31 64.05 23.89
N ARG A 298 77.03 64.49 22.85
CA ARG A 298 76.54 64.46 21.45
C ARG A 298 76.33 63.02 20.96
N GLN A 299 77.24 62.11 21.29
CA GLN A 299 77.11 60.70 20.99
C GLN A 299 75.88 60.10 21.67
N GLN A 300 75.70 60.34 22.98
CA GLN A 300 74.52 59.90 23.72
C GLN A 300 73.20 60.44 23.14
N SER A 301 73.17 61.69 22.65
CA SER A 301 71.98 62.23 21.95
C SER A 301 71.74 61.58 20.59
N ASN A 302 72.79 61.24 19.84
CA ASN A 302 72.65 60.50 18.59
C ASN A 302 72.20 59.05 18.84
N ASP A 303 72.75 58.38 19.85
CA ASP A 303 72.34 57.04 20.25
C ASP A 303 70.87 57.01 20.67
N ALA A 304 70.39 58.04 21.39
CA ALA A 304 68.96 58.20 21.72
C ALA A 304 68.09 58.32 20.46
N LEU A 305 68.45 59.18 19.50
CA LEU A 305 67.75 59.32 18.21
C LEU A 305 67.79 58.03 17.37
N VAL A 306 68.88 57.25 17.46
CA VAL A 306 69.01 55.94 16.81
C VAL A 306 68.09 54.89 17.47
N GLN A 307 67.86 54.94 18.78
CA GLN A 307 66.86 54.06 19.42
C GLN A 307 65.43 54.51 19.11
N GLU A 308 65.15 55.82 19.12
CA GLU A 308 63.83 56.37 18.76
C GLU A 308 63.44 55.99 17.32
N SER A 309 64.32 56.24 16.35
CA SER A 309 64.09 55.86 14.94
C SER A 309 63.96 54.34 14.75
N ARG A 310 64.65 53.51 15.55
CA ARG A 310 64.45 52.04 15.57
C ARG A 310 63.07 51.65 16.12
N VAL A 311 62.59 52.31 17.18
CA VAL A 311 61.24 52.08 17.72
C VAL A 311 60.17 52.52 16.73
N LEU A 312 60.31 53.70 16.12
CA LEU A 312 59.41 54.18 15.06
C LEU A 312 59.41 53.23 13.85
N THR A 313 60.57 52.69 13.46
CA THR A 313 60.68 51.72 12.36
C THR A 313 59.99 50.39 12.71
N ARG A 314 60.12 49.89 13.95
CA ARG A 314 59.40 48.69 14.42
C ARG A 314 57.90 48.92 14.41
N ASN A 315 57.43 50.02 15.00
CA ASN A 315 56.01 50.39 15.01
C ASN A 315 55.45 50.49 13.58
N ALA A 316 56.21 51.06 12.63
CA ALA A 316 55.82 51.11 11.22
C ALA A 316 55.78 49.71 10.56
N GLN A 317 56.75 48.83 10.85
CA GLN A 317 56.71 47.44 10.37
C GLN A 317 55.52 46.66 10.95
N ASP A 318 55.16 46.90 12.21
CA ASP A 318 54.06 46.21 12.87
C ASP A 318 52.70 46.72 12.42
N THR A 319 52.53 48.03 12.17
CA THR A 319 51.30 48.54 11.52
C THR A 319 51.17 48.07 10.07
N VAL A 320 52.27 47.90 9.32
CA VAL A 320 52.23 47.28 7.98
C VAL A 320 51.78 45.83 8.04
N LYS A 321 52.26 45.03 9.00
CA LYS A 321 51.77 43.65 9.23
C LYS A 321 50.29 43.63 9.60
N GLU A 322 49.85 44.52 10.49
CA GLU A 322 48.45 44.62 10.91
C GLU A 322 47.54 45.01 9.74
N LEU A 323 47.96 45.97 8.91
CA LEU A 323 47.24 46.36 7.69
C LEU A 323 47.21 45.21 6.68
N GLN A 324 48.31 44.48 6.48
CA GLN A 324 48.35 43.33 5.58
C GLN A 324 47.43 42.18 6.07
N ALA A 325 47.37 41.95 7.39
CA ALA A 325 46.43 40.99 7.97
C ALA A 325 44.96 41.44 7.82
N LYS A 326 44.67 42.73 7.96
CA LYS A 326 43.33 43.30 7.71
C LYS A 326 42.93 43.23 6.23
N VAL A 327 43.88 43.46 5.32
CA VAL A 327 43.65 43.29 3.86
C VAL A 327 43.33 41.83 3.56
N GLY A 328 44.13 40.87 4.02
CA GLY A 328 43.84 39.44 3.83
C GLY A 328 42.51 38.99 4.45
N ALA A 329 42.12 39.56 5.61
CA ALA A 329 40.81 39.31 6.20
C ALA A 329 39.66 39.88 5.35
N LEU A 330 39.81 41.08 4.78
CA LEU A 330 38.84 41.68 3.87
C LEU A 330 38.77 40.95 2.52
N GLU A 331 39.90 40.49 1.98
CA GLU A 331 39.96 39.67 0.76
C GLU A 331 39.22 38.35 0.95
N ASN A 332 39.45 37.67 2.08
CA ASN A 332 38.70 36.46 2.45
C ASN A 332 37.19 36.74 2.61
N GLN A 333 36.82 37.85 3.26
CA GLN A 333 35.41 38.24 3.43
C GLN A 333 34.74 38.58 2.08
N VAL A 334 35.45 39.25 1.17
CA VAL A 334 34.98 39.52 -0.20
C VAL A 334 34.79 38.21 -0.97
N GLY A 335 35.74 37.27 -0.87
CA GLY A 335 35.61 35.92 -1.42
C GLY A 335 34.35 35.22 -0.91
N GLU A 336 34.19 35.14 0.41
CA GLU A 336 33.03 34.51 1.05
C GLU A 336 31.69 35.15 0.63
N THR A 337 31.63 36.48 0.44
CA THR A 337 30.42 37.15 -0.08
C THR A 337 30.16 36.84 -1.56
N ARG A 338 31.20 36.66 -2.37
CA ARG A 338 31.08 36.29 -3.78
C ARG A 338 30.60 34.85 -3.93
N ASP A 339 31.14 33.93 -3.14
CA ASP A 339 30.73 32.53 -3.11
C ASP A 339 29.27 32.40 -2.65
N LYS A 340 28.86 33.17 -1.64
CA LYS A 340 27.45 33.28 -1.22
C LYS A 340 26.54 33.79 -2.33
N GLN A 341 26.97 34.74 -3.16
CA GLN A 341 26.18 35.20 -4.32
C GLN A 341 26.01 34.11 -5.38
N VAL A 342 27.09 33.39 -5.73
CA VAL A 342 27.04 32.27 -6.70
C VAL A 342 26.16 31.13 -6.18
N ALA A 343 26.28 30.79 -4.89
CA ALA A 343 25.42 29.77 -4.27
C ALA A 343 23.94 30.19 -4.24
N LEU A 344 23.63 31.47 -4.02
CA LEU A 344 22.25 31.97 -4.08
C LEU A 344 21.67 31.83 -5.50
N GLU A 345 22.44 32.22 -6.52
CA GLU A 345 22.04 32.13 -7.92
C GLU A 345 21.78 30.67 -8.33
N GLN A 346 22.64 29.73 -7.93
CA GLN A 346 22.44 28.29 -8.14
C GLN A 346 21.15 27.79 -7.47
N VAL A 347 20.92 28.14 -6.20
CA VAL A 347 19.70 27.76 -5.47
C VAL A 347 18.44 28.36 -6.11
N TYR A 348 18.50 29.57 -6.66
CA TYR A 348 17.39 30.16 -7.40
C TYR A 348 17.10 29.42 -8.72
N GLN A 349 18.13 29.06 -9.48
CA GLN A 349 17.99 28.31 -10.73
C GLN A 349 17.47 26.89 -10.49
N ASP A 350 18.02 26.18 -9.49
CA ASP A 350 17.55 24.85 -9.10
C ASP A 350 16.12 24.88 -8.56
N LEU A 351 15.74 25.89 -7.76
CA LEU A 351 14.38 26.01 -7.24
C LEU A 351 13.36 26.32 -8.34
N MET A 352 13.69 27.21 -9.29
CA MET A 352 12.84 27.47 -10.47
C MET A 352 12.67 26.20 -11.30
N ARG A 353 13.78 25.53 -11.64
CA ARG A 353 13.77 24.31 -12.47
C ARG A 353 13.00 23.17 -11.80
N ASN A 354 13.26 22.89 -10.53
CA ASN A 354 12.57 21.85 -9.76
C ASN A 354 11.06 22.15 -9.63
N ARG A 355 10.65 23.43 -9.53
CA ARG A 355 9.22 23.79 -9.53
C ARG A 355 8.57 23.55 -10.88
N ASP A 356 9.24 23.91 -11.98
CA ASP A 356 8.76 23.67 -13.34
C ASP A 356 8.68 22.16 -13.68
N ASP A 357 9.69 21.38 -13.29
CA ASP A 357 9.71 19.92 -13.40
C ASP A 357 8.57 19.29 -12.57
N TRP A 358 8.30 19.80 -11.36
CA TRP A 358 7.20 19.36 -10.50
C TRP A 358 5.81 19.74 -11.06
N GLU A 359 5.64 20.97 -11.56
CA GLU A 359 4.42 21.43 -12.25
C GLU A 359 4.09 20.51 -13.43
N ILE A 360 5.09 20.11 -14.23
CA ILE A 360 4.94 19.17 -15.35
C ILE A 360 4.66 17.74 -14.85
N ALA A 361 5.33 17.27 -13.80
CA ALA A 361 5.15 15.93 -13.26
C ALA A 361 3.74 15.70 -12.66
N GLU A 362 3.19 16.68 -11.93
CA GLU A 362 1.82 16.58 -11.41
C GLU A 362 0.80 16.49 -12.55
N ILE A 363 0.98 17.29 -13.61
CA ILE A 363 0.12 17.29 -14.80
C ILE A 363 0.29 15.99 -15.60
N GLN A 364 1.49 15.42 -15.67
CA GLN A 364 1.73 14.08 -16.22
C GLN A 364 0.94 13.02 -15.46
N GLN A 365 0.97 13.04 -14.13
CA GLN A 365 0.27 12.06 -13.31
C GLN A 365 -1.26 12.19 -13.43
N LEU A 366 -1.80 13.42 -13.49
CA LEU A 366 -3.22 13.66 -13.76
C LEU A 366 -3.65 13.13 -15.13
N LEU A 367 -2.91 13.45 -16.20
CA LEU A 367 -3.21 12.99 -17.57
C LEU A 367 -3.07 11.46 -17.73
N THR A 368 -2.08 10.86 -17.06
CA THR A 368 -1.84 9.41 -17.11
C THR A 368 -2.92 8.66 -16.34
N SER A 369 -3.28 9.12 -15.14
CA SER A 369 -4.37 8.55 -14.34
C SER A 369 -5.73 8.68 -15.05
N ALA A 370 -6.02 9.84 -15.66
CA ALA A 370 -7.22 10.03 -16.48
C ALA A 370 -7.25 9.08 -17.68
N GLY A 371 -6.12 8.90 -18.39
CA GLY A 371 -6.01 7.95 -19.48
C GLY A 371 -6.23 6.50 -19.05
N GLN A 372 -5.65 6.08 -17.92
CA GLN A 372 -5.86 4.75 -17.34
C GLN A 372 -7.31 4.53 -16.91
N GLN A 373 -7.92 5.49 -16.20
CA GLN A 373 -9.32 5.39 -15.79
C GLN A 373 -10.27 5.35 -16.98
N LEU A 374 -10.00 6.13 -18.04
CA LEU A 374 -10.77 6.09 -19.28
C LEU A 374 -10.69 4.71 -19.98
N GLN A 375 -9.51 4.08 -19.97
CA GLN A 375 -9.31 2.74 -20.53
C GLN A 375 -9.94 1.62 -19.67
N LEU A 376 -9.87 1.74 -18.34
CA LEU A 376 -10.33 0.71 -17.40
C LEU A 376 -11.82 0.78 -17.06
N THR A 377 -12.42 1.98 -17.06
CA THR A 377 -13.80 2.21 -16.60
C THR A 377 -14.72 2.84 -17.65
N GLY A 378 -14.18 3.26 -18.80
CA GLY A 378 -14.93 3.98 -19.82
C GLY A 378 -15.50 5.35 -19.37
N ASN A 379 -15.10 5.87 -18.21
CA ASN A 379 -15.74 7.04 -17.61
C ASN A 379 -15.23 8.36 -18.22
N VAL A 380 -15.84 8.74 -19.34
CA VAL A 380 -15.57 10.00 -20.07
C VAL A 380 -15.73 11.23 -19.17
N GLN A 381 -16.67 11.24 -18.22
CA GLN A 381 -16.90 12.40 -17.34
C GLN A 381 -15.72 12.64 -16.37
N VAL A 382 -15.14 11.57 -15.80
CA VAL A 382 -13.96 11.69 -14.92
C VAL A 382 -12.72 12.10 -15.72
N ALA A 383 -12.51 11.54 -16.92
CA ALA A 383 -11.43 11.96 -17.79
C ALA A 383 -11.56 13.43 -18.23
N LEU A 384 -12.78 13.88 -18.57
CA LEU A 384 -13.10 15.26 -18.93
C LEU A 384 -12.91 16.23 -17.76
N ALA A 385 -13.26 15.85 -16.53
CA ALA A 385 -12.98 16.63 -15.33
C ALA A 385 -11.47 16.75 -15.05
N ALA A 386 -10.72 15.66 -15.23
CA ALA A 386 -9.26 15.67 -15.09
C ALA A 386 -8.58 16.56 -16.16
N LEU A 387 -9.04 16.53 -17.41
CA LEU A 387 -8.54 17.42 -18.47
C LEU A 387 -8.84 18.90 -18.19
N GLN A 388 -10.03 19.20 -17.67
CA GLN A 388 -10.38 20.57 -17.27
C GLN A 388 -9.52 21.03 -16.09
N SER A 389 -9.21 20.16 -15.13
CA SER A 389 -8.28 20.50 -14.03
C SER A 389 -6.85 20.71 -14.53
N ALA A 390 -6.41 19.96 -15.56
CA ALA A 390 -5.12 20.16 -16.21
C ALA A 390 -5.03 21.50 -16.96
N ASP A 391 -6.03 21.85 -17.80
CA ASP A 391 -6.03 23.17 -18.46
C ASP A 391 -6.11 24.32 -17.44
N ALA A 392 -6.93 24.18 -16.39
CA ALA A 392 -7.03 25.17 -15.30
C ALA A 392 -5.79 25.24 -14.40
N ARG A 393 -4.85 24.28 -14.48
CA ARG A 393 -3.50 24.37 -13.90
C ARG A 393 -2.55 25.08 -14.86
N LEU A 394 -2.50 24.67 -16.13
CA LEU A 394 -1.64 25.28 -17.16
C LEU A 394 -1.98 26.77 -17.38
N ALA A 395 -3.26 27.14 -17.35
CA ALA A 395 -3.74 28.51 -17.46
C ALA A 395 -3.37 29.42 -16.27
N ARG A 396 -3.00 28.86 -15.12
CA ARG A 396 -2.49 29.62 -13.97
C ARG A 396 -0.98 29.80 -13.99
N ALA A 397 -0.26 28.94 -14.71
CA ALA A 397 1.19 29.10 -14.93
C ALA A 397 1.49 30.03 -16.11
N ASP A 398 0.63 30.04 -17.14
CA ASP A 398 0.59 30.96 -18.29
C ASP A 398 1.92 31.14 -19.07
N LYS A 399 2.80 30.13 -19.00
CA LYS A 399 4.10 30.11 -19.71
C LYS A 399 3.91 29.75 -21.19
N PRO A 400 4.65 30.38 -22.13
CA PRO A 400 4.45 30.18 -23.57
C PRO A 400 4.68 28.73 -24.02
N GLN A 401 5.59 28.00 -23.37
CA GLN A 401 5.88 26.57 -23.62
C GLN A 401 4.64 25.67 -23.49
N TYR A 402 3.71 26.00 -22.59
CA TYR A 402 2.51 25.19 -22.34
C TYR A 402 1.42 25.36 -23.41
N ASN A 403 1.53 26.35 -24.31
CA ASN A 403 0.51 26.61 -25.34
C ASN A 403 0.36 25.47 -26.36
N LEU A 404 1.36 24.61 -26.55
CA LEU A 404 1.21 23.38 -27.35
C LEU A 404 0.35 22.33 -26.63
N LEU A 405 0.66 22.08 -25.34
CA LEU A 405 -0.08 21.13 -24.50
C LEU A 405 -1.54 21.56 -24.28
N ARG A 406 -1.80 22.85 -24.00
CA ARG A 406 -3.17 23.39 -23.88
C ARG A 406 -3.99 23.19 -25.16
N ARG A 407 -3.38 23.39 -26.34
CA ARG A 407 -4.03 23.12 -27.65
C ARG A 407 -4.26 21.64 -27.94
N ALA A 408 -3.55 20.72 -27.29
CA ALA A 408 -3.85 19.29 -27.36
C ALA A 408 -5.00 18.92 -26.41
N ILE A 409 -4.93 19.34 -25.15
CA ILE A 409 -5.99 19.14 -24.14
C ILE A 409 -7.33 19.68 -24.62
N ALA A 410 -7.37 20.89 -25.20
CA ALA A 410 -8.59 21.49 -25.73
C ALA A 410 -9.23 20.66 -26.88
N ARG A 411 -8.42 20.03 -27.74
CA ARG A 411 -8.91 19.13 -28.80
C ARG A 411 -9.51 17.84 -28.22
N ASP A 412 -8.85 17.25 -27.23
CA ASP A 412 -9.34 16.00 -26.65
C ASP A 412 -10.57 16.22 -25.75
N VAL A 413 -10.66 17.36 -25.05
CA VAL A 413 -11.91 17.80 -24.38
C VAL A 413 -13.04 17.99 -25.39
N ALA A 414 -12.76 18.57 -26.57
CA ALA A 414 -13.77 18.72 -27.62
C ALA A 414 -14.24 17.35 -28.16
N ARG A 415 -13.35 16.38 -28.36
CA ARG A 415 -13.72 15.00 -28.74
C ARG A 415 -14.59 14.34 -27.66
N MET A 416 -14.23 14.47 -26.38
CA MET A 416 -15.00 13.89 -25.28
C MET A 416 -16.41 14.50 -25.17
N LYS A 417 -16.55 15.81 -25.38
CA LYS A 417 -17.86 16.49 -25.44
C LYS A 417 -18.69 16.15 -26.69
N ALA A 418 -18.07 15.61 -27.74
CA ALA A 418 -18.75 15.20 -28.96
C ALA A 418 -19.29 13.75 -28.92
N VAL A 419 -18.97 12.99 -27.85
CA VAL A 419 -19.60 11.69 -27.61
C VAL A 419 -21.04 11.93 -27.10
N PRO A 420 -22.09 11.42 -27.77
CA PRO A 420 -23.45 11.51 -27.24
C PRO A 420 -23.55 10.74 -25.93
N ASP A 421 -24.12 11.35 -24.88
CA ASP A 421 -24.37 10.64 -23.62
C ASP A 421 -25.48 9.59 -23.88
N THR A 422 -25.09 8.32 -23.92
CA THR A 422 -26.02 7.19 -24.09
C THR A 422 -27.05 7.19 -22.97
N ASP A 423 -28.32 6.92 -23.30
CA ASP A 423 -29.45 6.89 -22.36
C ASP A 423 -29.42 5.63 -21.46
N LEU A 424 -28.41 5.58 -20.60
CA LEU A 424 -28.23 4.55 -19.57
C LEU A 424 -29.41 4.51 -18.60
N THR A 425 -30.04 5.66 -18.34
CA THR A 425 -31.22 5.80 -17.48
C THR A 425 -32.44 5.11 -18.09
N GLY A 426 -32.78 5.42 -19.34
CA GLY A 426 -33.87 4.77 -20.06
C GLY A 426 -33.58 3.31 -20.39
N ALA A 427 -32.32 2.91 -20.55
CA ALA A 427 -31.93 1.51 -20.62
C ALA A 427 -32.14 0.78 -19.27
N ALA A 428 -31.76 1.39 -18.13
CA ALA A 428 -31.99 0.83 -16.80
C ALA A 428 -33.49 0.68 -16.47
N ILE A 429 -34.32 1.68 -16.80
CA ILE A 429 -35.78 1.62 -16.63
C ILE A 429 -36.39 0.44 -17.42
N LYS A 430 -35.92 0.17 -18.64
CA LYS A 430 -36.36 -0.98 -19.45
C LYS A 430 -35.93 -2.32 -18.84
N LEU A 431 -34.79 -2.38 -18.15
CA LEU A 431 -34.36 -3.58 -17.41
C LEU A 431 -35.22 -3.80 -16.17
N ASP A 432 -35.54 -2.76 -15.40
CA ASP A 432 -36.40 -2.87 -14.22
C ASP A 432 -37.83 -3.31 -14.60
N GLU A 433 -38.40 -2.76 -15.67
CA GLU A 433 -39.68 -3.23 -16.21
C GLU A 433 -39.61 -4.69 -16.66
N ALA A 434 -38.51 -5.12 -17.29
CA ALA A 434 -38.30 -6.51 -17.66
C ALA A 434 -38.17 -7.44 -16.44
N ILE A 435 -37.46 -7.02 -15.38
CA ILE A 435 -37.28 -7.76 -14.12
C ILE A 435 -38.63 -7.98 -13.43
N ASN A 436 -39.44 -6.92 -13.30
CA ASN A 436 -40.77 -6.98 -12.70
C ASN A 436 -41.73 -7.92 -13.45
N GLN A 437 -41.56 -8.08 -14.76
CA GLN A 437 -42.39 -8.97 -15.57
C GLN A 437 -42.00 -10.46 -15.48
N VAL A 438 -40.78 -10.83 -15.03
CA VAL A 438 -40.26 -12.22 -15.06
C VAL A 438 -41.17 -13.23 -14.37
N ASP A 439 -41.74 -12.89 -13.21
CA ASP A 439 -42.60 -13.80 -12.44
C ASP A 439 -43.92 -14.11 -13.17
N SER A 440 -44.39 -13.20 -14.03
CA SER A 440 -45.63 -13.34 -14.80
C SER A 440 -45.50 -14.15 -16.10
N LEU A 441 -44.28 -14.60 -16.43
CA LEU A 441 -43.98 -15.29 -17.68
C LEU A 441 -44.36 -16.80 -17.60
N PRO A 442 -45.09 -17.33 -18.60
CA PRO A 442 -45.42 -18.75 -18.68
C PRO A 442 -44.20 -19.60 -19.05
N LEU A 443 -44.11 -20.77 -18.41
CA LEU A 443 -43.05 -21.77 -18.65
C LEU A 443 -43.54 -22.81 -19.66
N LEU A 444 -42.64 -23.30 -20.53
CA LEU A 444 -42.97 -24.28 -21.57
C LEU A 444 -43.55 -25.60 -21.04
N SER A 445 -43.26 -25.94 -19.78
CA SER A 445 -43.72 -27.15 -19.10
C SER A 445 -45.09 -27.01 -18.41
N SER A 446 -45.47 -25.82 -17.93
CA SER A 446 -46.61 -25.67 -17.02
C SER A 446 -47.98 -25.75 -17.68
N GLU A 447 -48.14 -25.22 -18.90
CA GLU A 447 -49.46 -25.10 -19.54
C GLU A 447 -49.94 -26.41 -20.18
N ARG A 448 -48.99 -27.25 -20.64
CA ARG A 448 -49.27 -28.53 -21.31
C ARG A 448 -49.97 -29.58 -20.45
N MET A 449 -49.93 -29.42 -19.12
CA MET A 449 -50.62 -30.31 -18.18
C MET A 449 -52.11 -29.96 -18.02
N LEU A 450 -52.48 -28.69 -18.21
CA LEU A 450 -53.85 -28.20 -18.02
C LEU A 450 -54.73 -28.42 -19.26
N GLU A 451 -54.25 -28.07 -20.46
CA GLU A 451 -55.03 -28.29 -21.70
C GLU A 451 -55.43 -29.76 -21.90
N ARG A 452 -54.54 -30.68 -21.49
CA ARG A 452 -54.79 -32.11 -21.65
C ARG A 452 -55.91 -32.63 -20.73
N SER A 453 -56.03 -32.06 -19.52
CA SER A 453 -57.08 -32.43 -18.56
C SER A 453 -58.47 -32.17 -19.15
N GLU A 454 -58.71 -30.97 -19.69
CA GLU A 454 -60.01 -30.64 -20.30
C GLU A 454 -60.29 -31.40 -21.60
N ALA A 455 -59.28 -31.61 -22.45
CA ALA A 455 -59.44 -32.25 -23.74
C ALA A 455 -59.75 -33.76 -23.62
N ASP A 456 -59.00 -34.48 -22.78
CA ASP A 456 -59.21 -35.92 -22.60
C ASP A 456 -60.47 -36.19 -21.73
N ALA A 457 -60.80 -35.35 -20.75
CA ALA A 457 -62.04 -35.47 -19.96
C ALA A 457 -63.32 -35.30 -20.80
N ARG A 458 -63.36 -34.31 -21.72
CA ARG A 458 -64.50 -34.13 -22.65
C ARG A 458 -64.65 -35.26 -23.67
N LYS A 459 -63.62 -36.10 -23.86
CA LYS A 459 -63.62 -37.19 -24.84
C LYS A 459 -63.87 -38.58 -24.23
N GLY A 460 -63.38 -38.82 -23.00
CA GLY A 460 -63.60 -40.09 -22.28
C GLY A 460 -65.06 -40.34 -21.91
N ALA A 461 -65.83 -39.29 -21.61
CA ALA A 461 -67.23 -39.39 -21.19
C ALA A 461 -68.21 -39.86 -22.31
N ALA A 462 -67.78 -39.89 -23.57
CA ALA A 462 -68.66 -40.14 -24.72
C ALA A 462 -68.43 -41.52 -25.40
N ALA A 463 -67.51 -42.35 -24.89
CA ALA A 463 -66.99 -43.51 -25.63
C ALA A 463 -67.35 -44.90 -25.05
N ASN A 464 -67.98 -44.98 -23.87
CA ASN A 464 -68.40 -46.26 -23.27
C ASN A 464 -69.88 -46.55 -23.54
N GLY A 465 -70.16 -47.10 -24.73
CA GLY A 465 -71.52 -47.48 -25.15
C GLY A 465 -71.56 -48.69 -26.08
N ALA A 466 -72.08 -49.80 -25.55
CA ALA A 466 -72.61 -50.99 -26.23
C ALA A 466 -71.67 -52.05 -26.86
N SER A 467 -72.06 -53.30 -26.61
CA SER A 467 -72.00 -54.48 -27.51
C SER A 467 -70.70 -55.26 -27.75
N ALA A 468 -70.55 -56.34 -26.97
CA ALA A 468 -70.40 -57.68 -27.53
C ALA A 468 -71.81 -58.31 -27.76
N PRO A 469 -72.00 -59.51 -28.37
CA PRO A 469 -71.01 -60.47 -28.87
C PRO A 469 -71.27 -60.98 -30.32
N ALA A 470 -70.33 -61.78 -30.86
CA ALA A 470 -70.59 -62.81 -31.87
C ALA A 470 -69.46 -63.86 -31.87
N ALA A 471 -69.75 -65.11 -32.25
CA ALA A 471 -68.75 -66.17 -32.37
C ALA A 471 -69.03 -67.08 -33.59
N ALA A 472 -68.00 -67.43 -34.37
CA ALA A 472 -67.93 -68.68 -35.15
C ALA A 472 -66.55 -68.86 -35.82
N ASN A 473 -65.98 -70.07 -35.65
CA ASN A 473 -65.25 -70.91 -36.62
C ASN A 473 -64.09 -70.34 -37.47
N GLY A 474 -62.94 -71.04 -37.46
CA GLY A 474 -61.85 -70.83 -38.40
C GLY A 474 -60.59 -71.64 -38.07
N THR A 475 -60.54 -72.92 -38.46
CA THR A 475 -59.41 -73.83 -38.19
C THR A 475 -58.19 -73.48 -39.05
N GLY A 476 -57.05 -73.22 -38.43
CA GLY A 476 -55.76 -73.00 -39.10
C GLY A 476 -54.70 -72.40 -38.16
N PRO A 477 -53.41 -72.35 -38.56
CA PRO A 477 -52.30 -71.90 -37.70
C PRO A 477 -52.25 -70.37 -37.44
N GLY A 478 -53.35 -69.65 -37.64
CA GLY A 478 -53.43 -68.20 -37.49
C GLY A 478 -53.59 -67.68 -36.06
N TRP A 479 -53.54 -68.53 -35.02
CA TRP A 479 -53.58 -68.06 -33.63
C TRP A 479 -52.25 -67.40 -33.23
N PHE A 480 -51.13 -67.98 -33.66
CA PHE A 480 -49.80 -67.48 -33.33
C PHE A 480 -49.50 -66.16 -34.06
N THR A 481 -49.95 -66.01 -35.31
CA THR A 481 -49.85 -64.72 -36.01
C THR A 481 -50.72 -63.65 -35.37
N ARG A 482 -51.97 -63.95 -35.00
CA ARG A 482 -52.84 -62.98 -34.31
C ARG A 482 -52.29 -62.55 -32.95
N LEU A 483 -51.70 -63.47 -32.18
CA LEU A 483 -51.05 -63.13 -30.91
C LEU A 483 -49.75 -62.34 -31.13
N TRP A 484 -48.98 -62.68 -32.17
CA TRP A 484 -47.76 -61.97 -32.54
C TRP A 484 -48.05 -60.55 -33.06
N ASP A 485 -49.09 -60.37 -33.89
CA ASP A 485 -49.51 -59.06 -34.37
C ASP A 485 -50.10 -58.21 -33.25
N TYR A 486 -50.88 -58.80 -32.32
CA TYR A 486 -51.35 -58.10 -31.12
C TYR A 486 -50.17 -57.60 -30.26
N LEU A 487 -49.19 -58.46 -29.97
CA LEU A 487 -47.97 -58.08 -29.24
C LEU A 487 -47.13 -57.06 -30.02
N ARG A 488 -47.02 -57.20 -31.35
CA ARG A 488 -46.30 -56.27 -32.24
C ARG A 488 -46.96 -54.90 -32.26
N GLU A 489 -48.28 -54.82 -32.20
CA GLU A 489 -49.05 -53.57 -32.23
C GLU A 489 -49.13 -52.89 -30.86
N GLU A 490 -49.09 -53.63 -29.74
CA GLU A 490 -48.83 -53.05 -28.41
C GLU A 490 -47.38 -52.52 -28.31
N LEU A 491 -46.36 -53.32 -28.64
CA LEU A 491 -44.96 -52.87 -28.59
C LEU A 491 -44.67 -51.71 -29.56
N ALA A 492 -45.27 -51.70 -30.76
CA ALA A 492 -45.10 -50.59 -31.71
C ALA A 492 -45.79 -49.29 -31.26
N GLN A 493 -46.80 -49.35 -30.39
CA GLN A 493 -47.38 -48.17 -29.75
C GLN A 493 -46.52 -47.65 -28.59
N VAL A 494 -45.77 -48.53 -27.91
CA VAL A 494 -44.80 -48.15 -26.87
C VAL A 494 -43.51 -47.58 -27.46
N VAL A 495 -42.92 -48.20 -28.49
CA VAL A 495 -41.63 -47.78 -29.08
C VAL A 495 -41.81 -46.66 -30.12
N ARG A 496 -42.33 -45.52 -29.66
CA ARG A 496 -42.56 -44.35 -30.51
C ARG A 496 -41.30 -43.49 -30.67
N ILE A 497 -40.36 -43.95 -31.51
CA ILE A 497 -39.13 -43.22 -31.83
C ILE A 497 -39.49 -41.84 -32.42
N ARG A 498 -39.31 -40.81 -31.60
CA ARG A 498 -39.36 -39.40 -31.96
C ARG A 498 -38.03 -38.79 -31.54
N LYS A 499 -37.31 -38.17 -32.48
CA LYS A 499 -36.22 -37.26 -32.10
C LYS A 499 -36.84 -36.14 -31.26
N VAL A 500 -36.34 -35.98 -30.04
CA VAL A 500 -36.65 -34.89 -29.14
C VAL A 500 -35.33 -34.16 -28.97
N ASP A 501 -35.13 -33.11 -29.75
CA ASP A 501 -33.83 -32.42 -29.84
C ASP A 501 -33.53 -31.51 -28.63
N ASP A 502 -34.37 -31.55 -27.58
CA ASP A 502 -34.05 -30.98 -26.28
C ASP A 502 -34.74 -31.77 -25.14
N ALA A 503 -34.04 -32.75 -24.56
CA ALA A 503 -34.57 -33.62 -23.50
C ALA A 503 -34.57 -32.93 -22.12
N GLU A 504 -33.69 -31.94 -21.91
CA GLU A 504 -33.56 -31.22 -20.63
C GLU A 504 -34.83 -30.41 -20.27
N ALA A 505 -35.57 -29.95 -21.29
CA ALA A 505 -36.82 -29.20 -21.11
C ALA A 505 -37.98 -30.03 -20.51
N LEU A 506 -37.83 -31.36 -20.41
CA LEU A 506 -38.87 -32.28 -19.91
C LEU A 506 -38.66 -32.76 -18.47
N LEU A 507 -37.54 -32.40 -17.82
CA LEU A 507 -37.20 -32.82 -16.44
C LEU A 507 -37.30 -31.69 -15.40
N LEU A 508 -37.96 -30.58 -15.74
CA LEU A 508 -38.34 -29.54 -14.78
C LEU A 508 -39.56 -30.00 -13.97
N SER A 509 -39.32 -30.60 -12.80
CA SER A 509 -40.36 -30.75 -11.77
C SER A 509 -40.90 -29.36 -11.35
N GLY A 510 -42.15 -29.30 -10.88
CA GLY A 510 -42.87 -28.03 -10.71
C GLY A 510 -42.19 -26.97 -9.82
N ASP A 511 -41.26 -27.39 -8.97
CA ASP A 511 -40.46 -26.57 -8.07
C ASP A 511 -39.34 -25.78 -8.81
N GLN A 512 -38.76 -26.37 -9.86
CA GLN A 512 -37.63 -25.78 -10.61
C GLN A 512 -38.02 -24.52 -11.42
N GLY A 513 -39.31 -24.29 -11.64
CA GLY A 513 -39.81 -23.07 -12.26
C GLY A 513 -39.54 -21.80 -11.45
N TRP A 514 -39.41 -21.91 -10.12
CA TRP A 514 -39.03 -20.79 -9.26
C TRP A 514 -37.53 -20.48 -9.41
N PHE A 515 -36.66 -21.48 -9.24
CA PHE A 515 -35.21 -21.33 -9.39
C PHE A 515 -34.80 -20.75 -10.74
N LEU A 516 -35.48 -21.15 -11.83
CA LEU A 516 -35.25 -20.60 -13.16
C LEU A 516 -35.57 -19.10 -13.24
N ARG A 517 -36.74 -18.67 -12.72
CA ARG A 517 -37.12 -17.24 -12.68
C ARG A 517 -36.14 -16.43 -11.84
N GLU A 518 -35.71 -16.95 -10.70
CA GLU A 518 -34.77 -16.27 -9.82
C GLU A 518 -33.37 -16.16 -10.43
N ASN A 519 -32.91 -17.17 -11.19
CA ASN A 519 -31.67 -17.06 -11.97
C ASN A 519 -31.79 -16.05 -13.12
N VAL A 520 -32.95 -15.94 -13.81
CA VAL A 520 -33.17 -14.87 -14.81
C VAL A 520 -33.15 -13.49 -14.15
N LYS A 521 -33.83 -13.31 -13.00
CA LYS A 521 -33.77 -12.06 -12.22
C LYS A 521 -32.33 -11.72 -11.82
N LEU A 522 -31.58 -12.67 -11.28
CA LEU A 522 -30.18 -12.47 -10.87
C LEU A 522 -29.30 -12.01 -12.04
N ARG A 523 -29.46 -12.63 -13.23
CA ARG A 523 -28.78 -12.18 -14.45
C ARG A 523 -29.18 -10.76 -14.86
N LEU A 524 -30.46 -10.43 -14.83
CA LEU A 524 -30.94 -9.09 -15.20
C LEU A 524 -30.54 -8.01 -14.16
N LEU A 525 -30.48 -8.35 -12.87
CA LEU A 525 -29.98 -7.49 -11.81
C LEU A 525 -28.47 -7.26 -11.95
N ASN A 526 -27.68 -8.29 -12.27
CA ASN A 526 -26.25 -8.13 -12.54
C ASN A 526 -26.01 -7.34 -13.83
N ALA A 527 -26.83 -7.53 -14.87
CA ALA A 527 -26.81 -6.71 -16.08
C ALA A 527 -27.14 -5.23 -15.76
N ARG A 528 -28.11 -4.95 -14.88
CA ARG A 528 -28.40 -3.58 -14.40
C ARG A 528 -27.22 -2.99 -13.63
N LEU A 529 -26.58 -3.76 -12.75
CA LEU A 529 -25.37 -3.33 -12.02
C LEU A 529 -24.21 -3.04 -13.00
N ALA A 530 -24.01 -3.90 -14.00
CA ALA A 530 -23.01 -3.72 -15.05
C ALA A 530 -23.29 -2.47 -15.91
N LEU A 531 -24.54 -2.22 -16.28
CA LEU A 531 -24.96 -1.02 -17.00
C LEU A 531 -24.67 0.27 -16.19
N LEU A 532 -25.03 0.28 -14.90
CA LEU A 532 -24.80 1.42 -14.00
C LEU A 532 -23.30 1.66 -13.73
N SER A 533 -22.51 0.59 -13.66
CA SER A 533 -21.03 0.66 -13.56
C SER A 533 -20.31 0.82 -14.91
N ARG A 534 -21.06 1.00 -16.01
CA ARG A 534 -20.58 1.15 -17.41
C ARG A 534 -19.72 -0.03 -17.92
N ASN A 535 -19.87 -1.21 -17.31
CA ASN A 535 -19.20 -2.46 -17.68
C ASN A 535 -19.94 -3.19 -18.83
N GLU A 536 -19.83 -2.63 -20.04
CA GLU A 536 -20.49 -3.14 -21.26
C GLU A 536 -20.23 -4.64 -21.55
N PRO A 537 -19.02 -5.22 -21.35
CA PRO A 537 -18.79 -6.65 -21.56
C PRO A 537 -19.63 -7.55 -20.63
N VAL A 538 -19.72 -7.21 -19.34
CA VAL A 538 -20.54 -7.98 -18.39
C VAL A 538 -22.02 -7.78 -18.68
N PHE A 539 -22.46 -6.53 -18.94
CA PHE A 539 -23.84 -6.22 -19.33
C PHE A 539 -24.29 -7.05 -20.53
N ARG A 540 -23.51 -7.08 -21.62
CA ARG A 540 -23.83 -7.87 -22.82
C ARG A 540 -23.90 -9.37 -22.53
N ASN A 541 -22.96 -9.90 -21.75
CA ASN A 541 -22.91 -11.33 -21.45
C ASN A 541 -24.10 -11.78 -20.59
N ASP A 542 -24.44 -11.05 -19.52
CA ASP A 542 -25.60 -11.38 -18.67
C ASP A 542 -26.94 -11.14 -19.37
N LEU A 543 -27.05 -10.10 -20.19
CA LEU A 543 -28.24 -9.86 -20.99
C LEU A 543 -28.45 -10.93 -22.07
N ALA A 544 -27.37 -11.38 -22.71
CA ALA A 544 -27.42 -12.49 -23.67
C ALA A 544 -27.77 -13.82 -22.96
N ALA A 545 -27.20 -14.08 -21.79
CA ALA A 545 -27.55 -15.24 -20.97
C ALA A 545 -29.03 -15.23 -20.55
N ALA A 546 -29.54 -14.08 -20.08
CA ALA A 546 -30.95 -13.92 -19.75
C ALA A 546 -31.87 -14.11 -20.97
N GLN A 547 -31.54 -13.51 -22.13
CA GLN A 547 -32.28 -13.73 -23.38
C GLN A 547 -32.27 -15.22 -23.80
N ALA A 548 -31.12 -15.90 -23.69
CA ALA A 548 -30.99 -17.32 -24.00
C ALA A 548 -31.86 -18.19 -23.07
N MET A 549 -31.78 -17.98 -21.75
CA MET A 549 -32.61 -18.68 -20.77
C MET A 549 -34.11 -18.46 -21.01
N ILE A 550 -34.52 -17.22 -21.27
CA ILE A 550 -35.91 -16.89 -21.62
C ILE A 550 -36.33 -17.65 -22.89
N SER A 551 -35.47 -17.69 -23.92
CA SER A 551 -35.78 -18.37 -25.19
C SER A 551 -35.83 -19.90 -25.10
N ARG A 552 -35.08 -20.53 -24.18
CA ARG A 552 -35.00 -22.00 -24.05
C ARG A 552 -36.08 -22.58 -23.13
N TYR A 553 -36.52 -21.85 -22.11
CA TYR A 553 -37.37 -22.41 -21.05
C TYR A 553 -38.77 -21.77 -20.89
N PHE A 554 -39.00 -20.57 -21.43
CA PHE A 554 -40.29 -19.87 -21.35
C PHE A 554 -41.02 -19.89 -22.71
N ASP A 555 -42.36 -19.80 -22.72
CA ASP A 555 -43.10 -19.88 -23.99
C ASP A 555 -42.92 -18.60 -24.83
N THR A 556 -42.08 -18.72 -25.86
CA THR A 556 -41.80 -17.65 -26.83
C THR A 556 -42.98 -17.30 -27.74
N LYS A 557 -44.09 -18.06 -27.71
CA LYS A 557 -45.35 -17.69 -28.39
C LYS A 557 -46.17 -16.70 -27.58
N SER A 558 -46.01 -16.67 -26.25
CA SER A 558 -46.71 -15.76 -25.36
C SER A 558 -46.33 -14.30 -25.62
N ARG A 559 -47.36 -13.44 -25.76
CA ARG A 559 -47.18 -12.00 -25.96
C ARG A 559 -46.39 -11.34 -24.82
N ARG A 560 -46.44 -11.88 -23.58
CA ARG A 560 -45.63 -11.37 -22.45
C ARG A 560 -44.14 -11.62 -22.65
N VAL A 561 -43.75 -12.85 -23.00
CA VAL A 561 -42.35 -13.23 -23.27
C VAL A 561 -41.79 -12.43 -24.44
N GLN A 562 -42.59 -12.23 -25.50
CA GLN A 562 -42.21 -11.37 -26.64
C GLN A 562 -42.06 -9.89 -26.25
N GLY A 563 -42.88 -9.39 -25.32
CA GLY A 563 -42.75 -8.06 -24.73
C GLY A 563 -41.42 -7.89 -23.99
N VAL A 564 -41.13 -8.78 -23.03
CA VAL A 564 -39.86 -8.78 -22.27
C VAL A 564 -38.65 -8.90 -23.20
N LEU A 565 -38.63 -9.85 -24.13
CA LEU A 565 -37.53 -9.97 -25.11
C LEU A 565 -37.37 -8.72 -25.99
N THR A 566 -38.42 -7.93 -26.19
CA THR A 566 -38.34 -6.66 -26.91
C THR A 566 -37.82 -5.53 -26.02
N LEU A 567 -38.22 -5.46 -24.75
CA LEU A 567 -37.63 -4.54 -23.76
C LEU A 567 -36.13 -4.79 -23.58
N LEU A 568 -35.71 -6.05 -23.45
CA LEU A 568 -34.29 -6.42 -23.33
C LEU A 568 -33.48 -5.99 -24.57
N ARG A 569 -34.01 -6.18 -25.79
CA ARG A 569 -33.37 -5.66 -27.02
C ARG A 569 -33.33 -4.13 -27.08
N GLN A 570 -34.35 -3.44 -26.58
CA GLN A 570 -34.37 -1.96 -26.51
C GLN A 570 -33.43 -1.40 -25.44
N ALA A 571 -33.19 -2.13 -24.34
CA ALA A 571 -32.16 -1.80 -23.36
C ALA A 571 -30.77 -2.02 -23.96
N GLN A 572 -30.55 -3.17 -24.63
CA GLN A 572 -29.31 -3.48 -25.34
C GLN A 572 -28.94 -2.40 -26.37
N ALA A 573 -29.92 -1.95 -27.17
CA ALA A 573 -29.71 -0.90 -28.17
C ALA A 573 -29.41 0.48 -27.55
N GLY A 574 -29.99 0.81 -26.39
CA GLY A 574 -29.73 2.07 -25.69
C GLY A 574 -28.37 2.15 -24.99
N ALA A 575 -27.77 0.99 -24.69
CA ALA A 575 -26.46 0.88 -24.04
C ALA A 575 -25.27 0.87 -25.02
N VAL A 576 -25.50 0.71 -26.33
CA VAL A 576 -24.41 0.60 -27.33
C VAL A 576 -23.58 1.88 -27.35
N THR A 577 -22.40 1.79 -26.75
CA THR A 577 -21.45 2.90 -26.66
C THR A 577 -20.75 3.14 -27.99
N VAL A 578 -20.70 4.40 -28.41
CA VAL A 578 -19.79 4.87 -29.46
C VAL A 578 -18.34 4.65 -28.99
N GLN A 579 -17.45 4.29 -29.92
CA GLN A 579 -16.02 4.05 -29.62
C GLN A 579 -15.42 5.25 -28.87
N LEU A 580 -14.86 4.99 -27.68
CA LEU A 580 -14.40 6.05 -26.79
C LEU A 580 -13.17 6.77 -27.39
N PRO A 581 -13.13 8.12 -27.40
CA PRO A 581 -11.99 8.87 -27.89
C PRO A 581 -10.78 8.68 -26.95
N THR A 582 -9.60 8.48 -27.53
CA THR A 582 -8.37 8.23 -26.77
C THR A 582 -7.62 9.51 -26.42
N MET A 583 -6.86 9.48 -25.30
CA MET A 583 -6.04 10.60 -24.81
C MET A 583 -4.70 10.78 -25.55
N ALA A 584 -4.66 10.44 -26.84
CA ALA A 584 -3.41 10.28 -27.57
C ALA A 584 -2.71 11.62 -27.86
N GLU A 585 -3.44 12.70 -28.11
CA GLU A 585 -2.82 13.99 -28.44
C GLU A 585 -2.33 14.73 -27.19
N SER A 586 -3.08 14.73 -26.08
CA SER A 586 -2.62 15.35 -24.84
C SER A 586 -1.37 14.66 -24.27
N LEU A 587 -1.32 13.32 -24.26
CA LEU A 587 -0.15 12.55 -23.82
C LEU A 587 1.02 12.68 -24.80
N GLY A 588 0.76 12.70 -26.10
CA GLY A 588 1.80 12.92 -27.13
C GLY A 588 2.44 14.31 -27.03
N ALA A 589 1.64 15.37 -26.83
CA ALA A 589 2.14 16.73 -26.65
C ALA A 589 2.96 16.89 -25.35
N LEU A 590 2.55 16.20 -24.28
CA LEU A 590 3.29 16.17 -23.03
C LEU A 590 4.65 15.45 -23.17
N HIS A 591 4.69 14.32 -23.89
CA HIS A 591 5.93 13.61 -24.17
C HIS A 591 6.89 14.37 -25.10
N ALA A 592 6.38 15.28 -25.93
CA ALA A 592 7.21 16.21 -26.69
C ALA A 592 7.82 17.30 -25.78
N LEU A 593 7.01 17.92 -24.92
CA LEU A 593 7.44 18.96 -23.96
C LEU A 593 8.53 18.49 -22.98
N LYS A 594 8.68 17.18 -22.77
CA LYS A 594 9.71 16.57 -21.90
C LYS A 594 10.99 16.13 -22.66
N LYS A 595 11.07 16.39 -23.96
CA LYS A 595 12.24 16.09 -24.82
C LYS A 595 12.99 17.32 -25.30
N GLU A 596 12.39 18.50 -25.14
CA GLU A 596 13.02 19.81 -25.29
C GLU A 596 13.60 20.26 -23.93
#